data_AF-Q1RPX0-F1
#
_entry.id   AF-Q1RPX0-F1
#
_cell.length_a   1.000
_cell.length_b   1.000
_cell.length_c   1.000
_cell.angle_alpha   90.00
_cell.angle_beta   90.00
_cell.angle_gamma   90.00
#
_symmetry.space_group_name_H-M   'P 1'
#
loop_
_entity.id
_entity.type
_entity.pdbx_description
1 polymer ?
#
loop_
_entity_poly.entity_id
_entity_poly.type
_entity_poly.pdbx_seq_one_letter_code
_entity_poly.pdbx_strand_id
1 'polypeptide(L)'
;MMKSLRELNTVDRSRAICDYCLQDVTHNRQGEFEEMLFCKDCDAKAHPSCMKYSSTLAAQALSYPWQCVECKTCSSCFTARDGASILFCDGCDKAYHMLCHEPEVITKPEGKWLCSSCLNDPGISLEDFSEEENGLESDVASFSSELQTSGANSTRLSTVSPPVNSNHSQINNIPDSTNWTAAQVAEYFTNAGFTKQASVFAEEEIDGKSLLLLQKTDVVSGMTFKLGPAVKIYEHIVKLQRASSRKRSYHQQNGMS
;
A
#
# COMPACT_ATOMS: atom_id res chain seq x y z
N MET A 1 24.70 13.12 13.12
CA MET A 1 24.16 12.06 14.00
C MET A 1 22.73 11.81 13.59
N MET A 2 22.45 10.68 12.92
CA MET A 2 21.09 10.28 12.59
C MET A 2 20.41 9.80 13.88
N LYS A 3 19.35 10.51 14.28
CA LYS A 3 18.47 10.06 15.35
C LYS A 3 17.83 8.73 14.93
N SER A 4 17.81 7.78 15.86
CA SER A 4 17.16 6.48 15.64
C SER A 4 15.71 6.69 15.21
N LEU A 5 15.16 5.83 14.34
CA LEU A 5 13.74 5.82 13.97
C LEU A 5 12.78 5.77 15.19
N ARG A 6 13.29 5.47 16.39
CA ARG A 6 12.57 5.56 17.67
C ARG A 6 12.36 6.98 18.19
N GLU A 7 13.06 7.99 17.69
CA GLU A 7 13.11 9.34 18.28
C GLU A 7 12.28 10.41 17.52
N LEU A 8 11.55 10.02 16.47
CA LEU A 8 10.76 10.96 15.64
C LEU A 8 9.26 10.99 15.96
N ASN A 9 8.80 10.35 17.04
CA ASN A 9 7.41 10.42 17.47
C ASN A 9 7.32 10.72 18.97
N THR A 10 6.99 11.96 19.33
CA THR A 10 6.89 12.45 20.73
C THR A 10 5.60 12.00 21.44
N VAL A 11 5.02 10.87 21.02
CA VAL A 11 3.80 10.34 21.63
C VAL A 11 4.22 9.47 22.81
N ASP A 12 3.82 9.88 24.02
CA ASP A 12 3.95 9.07 25.23
C ASP A 12 3.13 7.78 25.06
N ARG A 13 3.81 6.74 24.59
CA ARG A 13 3.21 5.43 24.28
C ARG A 13 2.52 4.79 25.50
N SER A 14 2.90 5.19 26.71
CA SER A 14 2.34 4.63 27.95
C SER A 14 0.92 5.12 28.27
N ARG A 15 0.49 6.24 27.67
CA ARG A 15 -0.86 6.83 27.86
C ARG A 15 -1.73 6.74 26.60
N ALA A 16 -1.26 6.04 25.59
CA ALA A 16 -2.01 5.84 24.37
C ALA A 16 -3.26 4.97 24.64
N ILE A 17 -4.34 5.24 23.91
CA ILE A 17 -5.62 4.54 24.02
C ILE A 17 -5.98 3.96 22.66
N CYS A 18 -6.23 2.65 22.59
CA CYS A 18 -6.64 1.97 21.36
C CYS A 18 -7.95 2.56 20.81
N ASP A 19 -7.97 2.89 19.52
CA ASP A 19 -9.11 3.55 18.87
C ASP A 19 -10.33 2.62 18.69
N TYR A 20 -10.16 1.31 18.93
CA TYR A 20 -11.19 0.28 18.70
C TYR A 20 -11.84 -0.25 19.99
N CYS A 21 -11.13 -0.23 21.12
CA CYS A 21 -11.66 -0.70 22.41
C CYS A 21 -11.64 0.36 23.50
N LEU A 22 -11.00 1.52 23.23
CA LEU A 22 -10.86 2.63 24.15
C LEU A 22 -10.10 2.30 25.45
N GLN A 23 -9.25 1.26 25.41
CA GLN A 23 -8.38 0.86 26.52
C GLN A 23 -6.90 1.14 26.19
N ASP A 24 -6.06 1.22 27.22
CA ASP A 24 -4.61 1.42 27.06
C ASP A 24 -3.86 0.09 26.84
N VAL A 25 -2.53 0.14 26.87
CA VAL A 25 -1.65 -1.03 26.69
C VAL A 25 -1.82 -2.11 27.77
N THR A 26 -2.35 -1.76 28.95
CA THR A 26 -2.46 -2.67 30.07
C THR A 26 -3.66 -3.61 29.98
N HIS A 27 -4.67 -3.26 29.17
CA HIS A 27 -5.88 -4.05 28.97
C HIS A 27 -6.34 -3.98 27.51
N ASN A 28 -6.29 -5.10 26.80
CA ASN A 28 -7.04 -5.27 25.56
C ASN A 28 -8.51 -5.62 25.86
N ARG A 29 -9.28 -6.06 24.84
CA ARG A 29 -10.69 -6.46 25.03
C ARG A 29 -10.87 -7.65 25.98
N GLN A 30 -9.84 -8.46 26.14
CA GLN A 30 -9.78 -9.61 27.05
C GLN A 30 -9.28 -9.22 28.44
N GLY A 31 -8.88 -7.96 28.67
CA GLY A 31 -8.32 -7.49 29.92
C GLY A 31 -6.86 -7.85 30.12
N GLU A 32 -6.15 -8.22 29.05
CA GLU A 32 -4.75 -8.62 29.09
C GLU A 32 -3.83 -7.50 28.59
N PHE A 33 -2.59 -7.48 29.06
CA PHE A 33 -1.57 -6.58 28.53
C PHE A 33 -1.28 -6.89 27.06
N GLU A 34 -1.28 -5.87 26.21
CA GLU A 34 -1.00 -6.02 24.79
C GLU A 34 -0.35 -4.76 24.21
N GLU A 35 0.83 -4.91 23.61
CA GLU A 35 1.52 -3.78 22.97
C GLU A 35 0.70 -3.25 21.79
N MET A 36 0.54 -1.93 21.71
CA MET A 36 -0.24 -1.28 20.66
C MET A 36 0.59 -0.99 19.40
N LEU A 37 -0.06 -1.14 18.25
CA LEU A 37 0.38 -0.63 16.96
C LEU A 37 0.15 0.87 16.91
N PHE A 38 1.08 1.60 16.29
CA PHE A 38 1.00 3.05 16.07
C PHE A 38 1.23 3.34 14.61
N CYS A 39 0.28 4.01 13.96
CA CYS A 39 0.44 4.38 12.56
C CYS A 39 1.59 5.38 12.43
N LYS A 40 2.45 5.17 11.44
CA LYS A 40 3.58 6.08 11.19
C LYS A 40 3.16 7.39 10.51
N ASP A 41 1.95 7.43 9.91
CA ASP A 41 1.49 8.55 9.07
C ASP A 41 0.30 9.33 9.68
N CYS A 42 -0.33 8.82 10.74
CA CYS A 42 -1.41 9.48 11.45
C CYS A 42 -1.46 9.04 12.92
N ASP A 43 -2.40 9.58 13.71
CA ASP A 43 -2.50 9.30 15.16
C ASP A 43 -3.28 8.01 15.50
N ALA A 44 -3.54 7.17 14.49
CA ALA A 44 -4.25 5.91 14.67
C ALA A 44 -3.41 4.91 15.46
N LYS A 45 -4.07 4.23 16.40
CA LYS A 45 -3.46 3.30 17.34
C LYS A 45 -4.43 2.17 17.68
N ALA A 46 -3.91 0.96 17.71
CA ALA A 46 -4.75 -0.23 17.86
C ALA A 46 -4.01 -1.35 18.58
N HIS A 47 -4.72 -2.11 19.41
CA HIS A 47 -4.25 -3.44 19.78
C HIS A 47 -4.29 -4.37 18.55
N PRO A 48 -3.25 -5.18 18.31
CA PRO A 48 -3.28 -6.22 17.28
C PRO A 48 -4.54 -7.11 17.34
N SER A 49 -4.97 -7.52 18.53
CA SER A 49 -6.19 -8.31 18.76
C SER A 49 -7.47 -7.57 18.32
N CYS A 50 -7.53 -6.25 18.50
CA CYS A 50 -8.63 -5.42 18.02
C CYS A 50 -8.66 -5.31 16.48
N MET A 51 -7.48 -5.40 15.85
CA MET A 51 -7.32 -5.52 14.39
C MET A 51 -7.52 -6.95 13.89
N LYS A 52 -7.78 -7.92 14.78
CA LYS A 52 -7.90 -9.35 14.50
C LYS A 52 -6.63 -9.96 13.89
N TYR A 53 -5.45 -9.45 14.26
CA TYR A 53 -4.19 -10.04 13.84
C TYR A 53 -3.96 -11.35 14.60
N SER A 54 -3.40 -12.35 13.92
CA SER A 54 -2.81 -13.51 14.59
C SER A 54 -1.58 -13.08 15.39
N SER A 55 -1.15 -13.89 16.36
CA SER A 55 0.05 -13.61 17.16
C SER A 55 1.30 -13.41 16.27
N THR A 56 1.44 -14.22 15.22
CA THR A 56 2.54 -14.13 14.25
C THR A 56 2.48 -12.83 13.45
N LEU A 57 1.28 -12.45 12.97
CA LEU A 57 1.09 -11.17 12.27
C LEU A 57 1.32 -9.97 13.18
N ALA A 58 0.89 -10.04 14.45
CA ALA A 58 1.08 -9.01 15.45
C ALA A 58 2.57 -8.75 15.71
N ALA A 59 3.35 -9.81 15.94
CA ALA A 59 4.80 -9.71 16.13
C ALA A 59 5.48 -9.06 14.92
N GLN A 60 5.05 -9.45 13.72
CA GLN A 60 5.57 -8.88 12.49
C GLN A 60 5.20 -7.40 12.35
N ALA A 61 3.94 -7.03 12.58
CA ALA A 61 3.45 -5.64 12.51
C ALA A 61 4.13 -4.69 13.52
N LEU A 62 4.53 -5.20 14.69
CA LEU A 62 5.29 -4.44 15.68
C LEU A 62 6.76 -4.21 15.28
N SER A 63 7.32 -5.06 14.40
CA SER A 63 8.75 -5.02 14.04
C SER A 63 9.13 -3.91 13.04
N TYR A 64 8.16 -3.30 12.34
CA TYR A 64 8.41 -2.28 11.31
C TYR A 64 7.43 -1.10 11.42
N PRO A 65 7.67 0.03 10.71
CA PRO A 65 6.76 1.17 10.73
C PRO A 65 5.39 0.83 10.14
N TRP A 66 4.44 0.50 11.02
CA TRP A 66 3.07 0.11 10.68
C TRP A 66 2.27 1.28 10.09
N GLN A 67 1.29 0.96 9.23
CA GLN A 67 0.32 1.90 8.67
C GLN A 67 -1.08 1.37 8.97
N CYS A 68 -1.98 2.24 9.45
CA CYS A 68 -3.39 1.89 9.61
C CYS A 68 -4.06 1.64 8.25
N VAL A 69 -5.28 1.11 8.27
CA VAL A 69 -6.05 0.76 7.06
C VAL A 69 -6.24 1.97 6.15
N GLU A 70 -6.50 3.15 6.71
CA GLU A 70 -6.71 4.40 5.95
C GLU A 70 -5.41 4.98 5.37
N CYS A 71 -4.27 4.76 6.03
CA CYS A 71 -2.97 5.27 5.57
C CYS A 71 -2.21 4.25 4.72
N LYS A 72 -2.80 3.09 4.43
CA LYS A 72 -2.09 1.99 3.78
C LYS A 72 -1.61 2.41 2.40
N THR A 73 -0.32 2.24 2.16
CA THR A 73 0.27 2.47 0.84
C THR A 73 0.77 1.17 0.26
N CYS A 74 0.70 1.03 -1.06
CA CYS A 74 1.26 -0.13 -1.72
C CYS A 74 2.77 -0.21 -1.44
N SER A 75 3.23 -1.30 -0.83
CA SER A 75 4.65 -1.59 -0.54
C SER A 75 5.49 -1.64 -1.81
N SER A 76 4.82 -1.88 -2.93
CA SER A 76 5.42 -1.69 -4.22
C SER A 76 5.38 -0.20 -4.63
N CYS A 77 4.31 0.36 -5.17
CA CYS A 77 4.39 1.71 -5.78
C CYS A 77 4.30 2.91 -4.81
N PHE A 78 4.25 2.69 -3.49
CA PHE A 78 4.14 3.68 -2.41
C PHE A 78 2.97 4.66 -2.49
N THR A 79 1.96 4.34 -3.30
CA THR A 79 0.75 5.15 -3.45
C THR A 79 -0.45 4.41 -2.87
N ALA A 80 -1.45 5.16 -2.43
CA ALA A 80 -2.74 4.66 -1.95
C ALA A 80 -3.82 4.64 -3.06
N ARG A 81 -3.43 4.68 -4.35
CA ARG A 81 -4.28 5.02 -5.52
C ARG A 81 -5.77 4.76 -5.28
N ASP A 82 -6.53 5.84 -5.24
CA ASP A 82 -7.98 5.82 -5.11
C ASP A 82 -8.59 4.96 -6.23
N GLY A 83 -9.38 3.94 -5.84
CA GLY A 83 -10.20 3.13 -6.76
C GLY A 83 -9.63 1.78 -7.19
N ALA A 84 -8.37 1.44 -6.86
CA ALA A 84 -7.86 0.07 -7.05
C ALA A 84 -7.97 -0.73 -5.75
N SER A 85 -8.55 -1.94 -5.80
CA SER A 85 -8.53 -2.86 -4.66
C SER A 85 -7.08 -3.16 -4.28
N ILE A 86 -6.67 -2.75 -3.08
CA ILE A 86 -5.36 -3.06 -2.50
C ILE A 86 -5.50 -4.32 -1.64
N LEU A 87 -4.56 -5.26 -1.78
CA LEU A 87 -4.51 -6.49 -1.00
C LEU A 87 -3.61 -6.29 0.22
N PHE A 88 -3.98 -6.87 1.36
CA PHE A 88 -3.17 -6.90 2.57
C PHE A 88 -2.66 -8.32 2.78
N CYS A 89 -1.36 -8.45 3.04
CA CYS A 89 -0.75 -9.74 3.33
C CYS A 89 -1.12 -10.20 4.75
N ASP A 90 -1.67 -11.40 4.92
CA ASP A 90 -2.02 -11.96 6.23
C ASP A 90 -0.80 -12.37 7.08
N GLY A 91 0.39 -12.43 6.48
CA GLY A 91 1.64 -12.76 7.18
C GLY A 91 2.46 -11.55 7.62
N CYS A 92 2.29 -10.39 6.99
CA CYS A 92 3.06 -9.21 7.34
C CYS A 92 2.32 -7.89 7.18
N ASP A 93 1.02 -7.86 6.91
CA ASP A 93 0.15 -6.67 6.83
C ASP A 93 0.63 -5.60 5.82
N LYS A 94 1.65 -5.91 5.01
CA LYS A 94 2.07 -5.10 3.87
C LYS A 94 1.01 -5.13 2.80
N ALA A 95 0.78 -3.97 2.20
CA ALA A 95 -0.25 -3.80 1.19
C ALA A 95 0.32 -3.81 -0.22
N TYR A 96 -0.40 -4.38 -1.17
CA TYR A 96 0.00 -4.43 -2.57
C TYR A 96 -1.22 -4.21 -3.45
N HIS A 97 -1.15 -3.30 -4.43
CA HIS A 97 -2.07 -3.40 -5.55
C HIS A 97 -1.80 -4.72 -6.27
N MET A 98 -2.85 -5.34 -6.79
CA MET A 98 -2.80 -6.60 -7.52
C MET A 98 -1.69 -6.63 -8.60
N LEU A 99 -1.64 -5.60 -9.45
CA LEU A 99 -0.62 -5.46 -10.52
C LEU A 99 0.74 -4.97 -10.04
N CYS A 100 0.85 -4.55 -8.77
CA CYS A 100 2.12 -4.09 -8.20
C CYS A 100 2.83 -5.19 -7.39
N HIS A 101 2.17 -6.31 -7.14
CA HIS A 101 2.77 -7.50 -6.53
C HIS A 101 3.60 -8.27 -7.56
N GLU A 102 4.54 -9.09 -7.09
CA GLU A 102 5.42 -9.91 -7.92
C GLU A 102 5.41 -11.35 -7.38
N PRO A 103 4.86 -12.35 -8.08
CA PRO A 103 4.19 -12.25 -9.38
C PRO A 103 2.89 -11.44 -9.31
N GLU A 104 2.45 -10.87 -10.43
CA GLU A 104 1.20 -10.11 -10.49
C GLU A 104 0.01 -10.96 -10.04
N VAL A 105 -0.86 -10.38 -9.22
CA VAL A 105 -2.07 -11.05 -8.75
C VAL A 105 -3.19 -10.70 -9.73
N ILE A 106 -3.60 -11.66 -10.57
CA ILE A 106 -4.55 -11.42 -11.66
C ILE A 106 -5.99 -11.38 -11.16
N THR A 107 -6.33 -12.27 -10.22
CA THR A 107 -7.65 -12.35 -9.59
C THR A 107 -7.52 -12.09 -8.11
N LYS A 108 -8.53 -11.45 -7.51
CA LYS A 108 -8.55 -11.24 -6.06
C LYS A 108 -8.50 -12.63 -5.38
N PRO A 109 -7.54 -12.88 -4.48
CA PRO A 109 -7.48 -14.14 -3.75
C PRO A 109 -8.73 -14.36 -2.90
N GLU A 110 -9.19 -15.61 -2.83
CA GLU A 110 -10.20 -16.03 -1.87
C GLU A 110 -9.50 -16.49 -0.58
N GLY A 111 -10.02 -16.07 0.58
CA GLY A 111 -9.43 -16.39 1.87
C GLY A 111 -8.10 -15.67 2.14
N LYS A 112 -7.24 -16.34 2.92
CA LYS A 112 -5.94 -15.82 3.37
C LYS A 112 -4.97 -15.72 2.20
N TRP A 113 -4.24 -14.60 2.12
CA TRP A 113 -3.25 -14.32 1.10
C TRP A 113 -1.93 -13.87 1.70
N LEU A 114 -0.84 -14.49 1.25
CA LEU A 114 0.52 -14.15 1.63
C LEU A 114 1.25 -13.50 0.45
N CYS A 115 1.99 -12.42 0.72
CA CYS A 115 2.87 -11.84 -0.28
C CYS A 115 4.10 -12.74 -0.52
N SER A 116 4.78 -12.55 -1.65
CA SER A 116 5.94 -13.36 -2.02
C SER A 116 7.08 -13.32 -1.01
N SER A 117 7.23 -12.24 -0.24
CA SER A 117 8.24 -12.22 0.83
C SER A 117 7.88 -13.18 1.96
N CYS A 118 6.61 -13.25 2.35
CA CYS A 118 6.16 -14.17 3.40
C CYS A 118 6.15 -15.63 2.95
N LEU A 119 5.80 -15.89 1.68
CA LEU A 119 5.83 -17.25 1.12
C LEU A 119 7.24 -17.85 1.06
N ASN A 120 8.27 -17.00 0.98
CA ASN A 120 9.67 -17.42 0.96
C ASN A 120 10.34 -17.34 2.34
N ASP A 121 9.61 -16.97 3.38
CA ASP A 121 10.15 -16.87 4.73
C ASP A 121 10.04 -18.21 5.46
N PRO A 122 11.16 -18.89 5.78
CA PRO A 122 11.13 -20.16 6.51
C PRO A 122 10.63 -20.01 7.96
N GLY A 123 10.50 -18.79 8.48
CA GLY A 123 9.93 -18.50 9.79
C GLY A 123 8.40 -18.41 9.82
N ILE A 124 7.72 -18.50 8.68
CA ILE A 124 6.25 -18.47 8.59
C ILE A 124 5.74 -19.88 8.30
N SER A 125 5.20 -20.56 9.31
CA SER A 125 4.54 -21.85 9.16
C SER A 125 3.16 -21.67 8.51
N LEU A 126 2.91 -22.34 7.39
CA LEU A 126 1.59 -22.38 6.74
C LEU A 126 0.50 -23.01 7.64
N GLU A 127 0.92 -23.73 8.68
CA GLU A 127 0.08 -24.34 9.72
C GLU A 127 -0.63 -23.30 10.60
N ASP A 128 -0.09 -22.07 10.72
CA ASP A 128 -0.78 -20.95 11.40
C ASP A 128 -1.97 -20.42 10.56
N PHE A 129 -2.10 -20.89 9.32
CA PHE A 129 -3.11 -20.45 8.37
C PHE A 129 -4.20 -21.49 8.11
N SER A 130 -4.03 -22.75 8.55
CA SER A 130 -5.04 -23.80 8.47
C SER A 130 -6.03 -23.75 9.65
N GLU A 131 -7.27 -23.42 9.32
CA GLU A 131 -8.52 -23.77 10.02
C GLU A 131 -8.93 -23.00 11.30
N GLU A 132 -9.84 -22.03 11.11
CA GLU A 132 -11.05 -21.89 11.95
C GLU A 132 -12.29 -22.05 11.05
N GLU A 133 -12.44 -23.20 10.39
CA GLU A 133 -13.76 -23.69 9.99
C GLU A 133 -13.97 -25.04 10.67
N ASN A 134 -14.51 -25.00 11.89
CA ASN A 134 -15.32 -26.08 12.46
C ASN A 134 -16.04 -25.58 13.72
N GLY A 135 -17.25 -25.08 13.52
CA GLY A 135 -18.21 -24.70 14.56
C GLY A 135 -19.62 -24.53 13.95
N LEU A 136 -20.35 -25.63 13.89
CA LEU A 136 -21.64 -25.85 13.21
C LEU A 136 -22.82 -24.94 13.63
N GLU A 137 -23.76 -24.83 12.68
CA GLU A 137 -25.02 -24.06 12.62
C GLU A 137 -26.09 -24.34 13.70
N SER A 138 -26.92 -23.31 13.98
CA SER A 138 -28.40 -23.29 14.12
C SER A 138 -28.75 -22.01 14.93
N ASP A 139 -29.50 -21.04 14.41
CA ASP A 139 -30.95 -21.11 14.30
C ASP A 139 -31.49 -20.19 13.21
N VAL A 140 -32.17 -20.80 12.23
CA VAL A 140 -33.17 -20.11 11.40
C VAL A 140 -34.57 -20.46 11.91
N ALA A 141 -35.15 -19.59 12.74
CA ALA A 141 -36.59 -19.38 12.76
C ALA A 141 -36.97 -18.10 13.52
N SER A 142 -37.84 -17.32 12.88
CA SER A 142 -38.76 -16.32 13.46
C SER A 142 -38.31 -14.86 13.40
N PHE A 143 -38.65 -14.20 12.29
CA PHE A 143 -39.74 -13.22 12.36
C PHE A 143 -40.33 -12.96 10.97
N SER A 144 -41.51 -13.52 10.73
CA SER A 144 -42.42 -13.06 9.68
C SER A 144 -43.42 -12.10 10.29
N SER A 145 -43.75 -11.07 9.49
CA SER A 145 -44.90 -10.16 9.59
C SER A 145 -44.71 -8.91 10.45
N GLU A 146 -44.61 -7.75 9.81
CA GLU A 146 -45.80 -6.91 9.55
C GLU A 146 -45.47 -5.79 8.55
N LEU A 147 -46.20 -5.79 7.43
CA LEU A 147 -46.27 -4.74 6.43
C LEU A 147 -47.59 -4.00 6.62
N GLN A 148 -47.56 -2.66 6.59
CA GLN A 148 -48.64 -1.77 6.12
C GLN A 148 -48.19 -0.30 6.31
N THR A 149 -48.44 0.70 5.48
CA THR A 149 -49.03 0.88 4.13
C THR A 149 -48.88 2.38 3.83
N SER A 150 -48.61 2.76 2.58
CA SER A 150 -49.35 3.82 1.84
C SER A 150 -48.63 4.12 0.53
N GLY A 151 -49.36 3.97 -0.58
CA GLY A 151 -48.84 4.18 -1.93
C GLY A 151 -49.05 5.59 -2.45
N ALA A 152 -48.36 5.93 -3.54
CA ALA A 152 -48.97 6.39 -4.80
C ALA A 152 -47.91 6.70 -5.88
N ASN A 153 -48.15 6.11 -7.05
CA ASN A 153 -47.98 6.62 -8.43
C ASN A 153 -46.58 6.78 -9.08
N SER A 154 -46.42 5.95 -10.13
CA SER A 154 -45.94 6.25 -11.49
C SER A 154 -44.98 7.41 -11.70
N THR A 155 -43.81 7.12 -12.28
CA THR A 155 -43.53 7.35 -13.73
C THR A 155 -42.17 6.73 -14.08
N ARG A 156 -42.14 5.92 -15.16
CA ARG A 156 -40.92 5.44 -15.83
C ARG A 156 -40.09 6.63 -16.30
N LEU A 157 -38.86 6.78 -15.78
CA LEU A 157 -37.80 7.53 -16.46
C LEU A 157 -36.57 6.62 -16.63
N SER A 158 -36.39 6.18 -17.87
CA SER A 158 -35.15 5.59 -18.37
C SER A 158 -34.04 6.64 -18.24
N THR A 159 -33.11 6.44 -17.31
CA THR A 159 -31.92 7.28 -17.23
C THR A 159 -30.72 6.44 -17.65
N VAL A 160 -30.22 6.84 -18.81
CA VAL A 160 -29.02 6.36 -19.50
C VAL A 160 -27.84 6.33 -18.54
N SER A 161 -27.16 5.18 -18.44
CA SER A 161 -25.88 5.04 -17.74
C SER A 161 -24.87 6.05 -18.32
N PRO A 162 -24.15 6.84 -17.50
CA PRO A 162 -23.08 7.69 -18.01
C PRO A 162 -21.93 6.82 -18.53
N PRO A 163 -21.22 7.25 -19.59
CA PRO A 163 -20.17 6.47 -20.21
C PRO A 163 -19.03 6.29 -19.21
N VAL A 164 -18.68 5.03 -18.94
CA VAL A 164 -17.42 4.63 -18.30
C VAL A 164 -16.31 5.16 -19.19
N ASN A 165 -15.68 6.25 -18.75
CA ASN A 165 -14.55 6.82 -19.45
C ASN A 165 -13.34 5.92 -19.19
N SER A 166 -13.10 5.03 -20.14
CA SER A 166 -12.01 4.05 -20.17
C SER A 166 -10.64 4.74 -20.20
N ASN A 167 -10.13 5.13 -19.04
CA ASN A 167 -8.70 5.41 -18.84
C ASN A 167 -7.98 4.23 -18.16
N HIS A 168 -8.40 3.01 -18.50
CA HIS A 168 -7.78 1.75 -18.05
C HIS A 168 -6.49 1.37 -18.81
N SER A 169 -5.88 2.29 -19.54
CA SER A 169 -4.79 2.00 -20.50
C SER A 169 -3.44 2.66 -20.20
N GLN A 170 -3.23 3.34 -19.05
CA GLN A 170 -1.92 3.92 -18.71
C GLN A 170 -1.16 3.24 -17.54
N ILE A 171 -1.56 2.05 -17.11
CA ILE A 171 -0.85 1.32 -16.03
C ILE A 171 0.18 0.31 -16.58
N ASN A 172 0.10 -0.05 -17.87
CA ASN A 172 0.84 -1.18 -18.43
C ASN A 172 2.15 -0.83 -19.16
N ASN A 173 2.62 0.43 -19.13
CA ASN A 173 3.84 0.83 -19.84
C ASN A 173 4.70 1.77 -19.00
N ILE A 174 5.28 1.27 -17.90
CA ILE A 174 6.41 1.97 -17.26
C ILE A 174 7.64 1.73 -18.16
N PRO A 175 8.18 2.78 -18.81
CA PRO A 175 9.25 2.61 -19.76
C PRO A 175 10.57 2.29 -19.05
N ASP A 176 11.48 1.64 -19.76
CA ASP A 176 12.84 1.45 -19.27
C ASP A 176 13.67 2.70 -19.53
N SER A 177 14.13 3.33 -18.45
CA SER A 177 14.89 4.57 -18.51
C SER A 177 16.39 4.38 -18.61
N THR A 178 16.91 3.14 -18.65
CA THR A 178 18.36 2.87 -18.54
C THR A 178 19.22 3.66 -19.53
N ASN A 179 18.72 3.90 -20.74
CA ASN A 179 19.45 4.57 -21.83
C ASN A 179 18.89 5.96 -22.17
N TRP A 180 18.15 6.59 -21.26
CA TRP A 180 17.63 7.93 -21.51
C TRP A 180 18.72 9.01 -21.42
N THR A 181 18.63 9.99 -22.32
CA THR A 181 19.35 11.26 -22.17
C THR A 181 18.68 12.16 -21.13
N ALA A 182 19.39 13.17 -20.63
CA ALA A 182 18.81 14.14 -19.70
C ALA A 182 17.58 14.87 -20.27
N ALA A 183 17.55 15.11 -21.59
CA ALA A 183 16.38 15.65 -22.28
C ALA A 183 15.18 14.69 -22.26
N GLN A 184 15.40 13.39 -22.44
CA GLN A 184 14.34 12.38 -22.37
C GLN A 184 13.80 12.19 -20.94
N VAL A 185 14.68 12.33 -19.94
CA VAL A 185 14.27 12.38 -18.53
C VAL A 185 13.35 13.59 -18.29
N ALA A 186 13.77 14.78 -18.72
CA ALA A 186 12.95 15.99 -18.61
C ALA A 186 11.61 15.85 -19.34
N GLU A 187 11.59 15.26 -20.54
CA GLU A 187 10.37 15.01 -21.31
C GLU A 187 9.41 14.06 -20.55
N TYR A 188 9.93 12.98 -19.96
CA TYR A 188 9.12 12.06 -19.17
C TYR A 188 8.43 12.78 -18.00
N PHE A 189 9.17 13.59 -17.23
CA PHE A 189 8.59 14.33 -16.10
C PHE A 189 7.65 15.44 -16.54
N THR A 190 7.88 16.03 -17.72
CA THR A 190 6.95 16.98 -18.36
C THR A 190 5.62 16.30 -18.65
N ASN A 191 5.66 15.13 -19.31
CA ASN A 191 4.48 14.34 -19.66
C ASN A 191 3.77 13.76 -18.43
N ALA A 192 4.51 13.53 -17.34
CA ALA A 192 3.96 13.15 -16.04
C ALA A 192 3.32 14.32 -15.25
N GLY A 193 3.35 15.55 -15.80
CA GLY A 193 2.71 16.73 -15.22
C GLY A 193 3.61 17.62 -14.36
N PHE A 194 4.92 17.34 -14.30
CA PHE A 194 5.91 18.12 -13.54
C PHE A 194 6.62 19.16 -14.43
N THR A 195 5.87 19.87 -15.27
CA THR A 195 6.40 20.79 -16.30
C THR A 195 7.37 21.85 -15.76
N LYS A 196 7.17 22.33 -14.53
CA LYS A 196 8.04 23.33 -13.88
C LYS A 196 9.33 22.74 -13.31
N GLN A 197 9.33 21.46 -12.96
CA GLN A 197 10.45 20.76 -12.34
C GLN A 197 11.27 19.99 -13.37
N ALA A 198 10.65 19.63 -14.50
CA ALA A 198 11.25 18.84 -15.55
C ALA A 198 12.56 19.43 -16.09
N SER A 199 12.65 20.76 -16.24
CA SER A 199 13.87 21.40 -16.77
C SER A 199 15.10 21.18 -15.88
N VAL A 200 14.90 21.08 -14.56
CA VAL A 200 15.99 20.85 -13.59
C VAL A 200 16.70 19.52 -13.87
N PHE A 201 16.01 18.49 -14.37
CA PHE A 201 16.68 17.24 -14.75
C PHE A 201 17.65 17.42 -15.91
N ALA A 202 17.32 18.31 -16.87
CA ALA A 202 18.23 18.62 -17.97
C ALA A 202 19.35 19.56 -17.54
N GLU A 203 19.05 20.57 -16.70
CA GLU A 203 20.02 21.53 -16.17
C GLU A 203 21.09 20.86 -15.29
N GLU A 204 20.67 19.89 -14.47
CA GLU A 204 21.56 19.09 -13.60
C GLU A 204 22.12 17.84 -14.32
N GLU A 205 21.96 17.75 -15.65
CA GLU A 205 22.47 16.65 -16.48
C GLU A 205 22.06 15.23 -16.02
N ILE A 206 20.88 15.09 -15.42
CA ILE A 206 20.37 13.82 -14.91
C ILE A 206 19.92 12.92 -16.06
N ASP A 207 20.82 12.06 -16.51
CA ASP A 207 20.52 11.00 -17.49
C ASP A 207 19.80 9.80 -16.86
N GLY A 208 19.40 8.85 -17.71
CA GLY A 208 18.67 7.66 -17.29
C GLY A 208 19.40 6.79 -16.27
N LYS A 209 20.72 6.67 -16.37
CA LYS A 209 21.53 5.89 -15.42
C LYS A 209 21.58 6.58 -14.05
N SER A 210 21.80 7.88 -14.04
CA SER A 210 21.84 8.71 -12.83
C SER A 210 20.47 8.74 -12.16
N LEU A 211 19.39 8.87 -12.93
CA LEU A 211 18.01 8.79 -12.46
C LEU A 211 17.73 7.49 -11.70
N LEU A 212 18.24 6.35 -12.21
CA LEU A 212 18.07 5.04 -11.60
C LEU A 212 18.88 4.86 -10.30
N LEU A 213 19.79 5.78 -9.97
CA LEU A 213 20.60 5.76 -8.75
C LEU A 213 20.15 6.81 -7.72
N LEU A 214 19.30 7.76 -8.11
CA LEU A 214 18.83 8.82 -7.21
C LEU A 214 18.12 8.25 -5.98
N GLN A 215 18.53 8.75 -4.82
CA GLN A 215 17.93 8.46 -3.53
C GLN A 215 16.92 9.55 -3.17
N LYS A 216 16.06 9.24 -2.18
CA LYS A 216 15.03 10.18 -1.71
C LYS A 216 15.63 11.51 -1.28
N THR A 217 16.80 11.47 -0.63
CA THR A 217 17.53 12.66 -0.15
C THR A 217 17.98 13.56 -1.29
N ASP A 218 18.40 12.99 -2.41
CA ASP A 218 18.89 13.75 -3.57
C ASP A 218 17.76 14.55 -4.20
N VAL A 219 16.56 13.98 -4.26
CA VAL A 219 15.39 14.62 -4.88
C VAL A 219 14.67 15.58 -3.93
N VAL A 220 14.50 15.19 -2.66
CA VAL A 220 13.76 15.97 -1.67
C VAL A 220 14.56 17.13 -1.11
N SER A 221 15.88 16.97 -0.99
CA SER A 221 16.76 17.95 -0.34
C SER A 221 17.92 18.40 -1.23
N GLY A 222 18.35 17.60 -2.20
CA GLY A 222 19.48 17.93 -3.09
C GLY A 222 19.10 18.82 -4.27
N MET A 223 17.85 18.75 -4.75
CA MET A 223 17.35 19.56 -5.86
C MET A 223 16.52 20.74 -5.37
N THR A 224 16.39 21.76 -6.20
CA THR A 224 15.65 23.01 -5.91
C THR A 224 14.13 22.85 -6.03
N PHE A 225 13.61 21.65 -5.74
CA PHE A 225 12.18 21.36 -5.77
C PHE A 225 11.50 21.76 -4.45
N LYS A 226 10.25 22.23 -4.57
CA LYS A 226 9.37 22.30 -3.40
C LYS A 226 9.08 20.89 -2.89
N LEU A 227 8.98 20.74 -1.57
CA LEU A 227 8.80 19.44 -0.89
C LEU A 227 7.68 18.57 -1.50
N GLY A 228 6.50 19.15 -1.74
CA GLY A 228 5.35 18.41 -2.31
C GLY A 228 5.64 17.78 -3.67
N PRO A 229 6.01 18.58 -4.70
CA PRO A 229 6.46 18.05 -5.99
C PRO A 229 7.63 17.07 -5.88
N ALA A 230 8.60 17.32 -5.01
CA ALA A 230 9.77 16.46 -4.85
C ALA A 230 9.39 15.03 -4.41
N VAL A 231 8.45 14.90 -3.48
CA VAL A 231 7.94 13.59 -3.04
C VAL A 231 7.28 12.84 -4.19
N LYS A 232 6.41 13.50 -4.95
CA LYS A 232 5.71 12.89 -6.10
C LYS A 232 6.67 12.52 -7.23
N ILE A 233 7.66 13.36 -7.51
CA ILE A 233 8.72 13.07 -8.49
C ILE A 233 9.51 11.83 -8.08
N TYR A 234 9.86 11.73 -6.79
CA TYR A 234 10.57 10.55 -6.29
C TYR A 234 9.75 9.26 -6.44
N GLU A 235 8.42 9.31 -6.26
CA GLU A 235 7.55 8.14 -6.53
C GLU A 235 7.63 7.67 -7.98
N HIS A 236 7.77 8.59 -8.94
CA HIS A 236 7.98 8.24 -10.35
C HIS A 236 9.36 7.63 -10.60
N ILE A 237 10.41 8.17 -9.97
CA ILE A 237 11.78 7.62 -10.05
C ILE A 237 11.81 6.18 -9.53
N VAL A 238 11.15 5.91 -8.41
CA VAL A 238 11.05 4.56 -7.85
C VAL A 238 10.37 3.59 -8.82
N LYS A 239 9.33 4.03 -9.55
CA LYS A 239 8.66 3.20 -10.57
C LYS A 239 9.63 2.82 -11.69
N LEU A 240 10.43 3.77 -12.18
CA LEU A 240 11.43 3.54 -13.22
C LEU A 240 12.57 2.63 -12.74
N GLN A 241 13.08 2.85 -11.51
CA GLN A 241 14.08 2.01 -10.86
C GLN A 241 13.70 0.53 -10.88
N ARG A 242 12.44 0.25 -10.53
CA ARG A 242 11.92 -1.12 -10.47
C ARG A 242 11.70 -1.72 -11.85
N ALA A 243 11.22 -0.94 -12.82
CA ALA A 243 11.07 -1.40 -14.20
C ALA A 243 12.42 -1.83 -14.80
N SER A 244 13.48 -1.06 -14.55
CA SER A 244 14.83 -1.40 -15.00
C SER A 244 15.42 -2.59 -14.22
N SER A 245 15.16 -2.73 -12.91
CA SER A 245 15.54 -3.94 -12.15
C SER A 245 14.86 -5.21 -12.67
N ARG A 246 13.57 -5.16 -12.99
CA ARG A 246 12.81 -6.28 -13.56
C ARG A 246 13.42 -6.78 -14.88
N LYS A 247 13.79 -5.88 -15.78
CA LYS A 247 14.45 -6.24 -17.05
C LYS A 247 15.84 -6.82 -16.85
N ARG A 248 16.65 -6.25 -15.95
CA ARG A 248 17.99 -6.81 -15.65
C ARG A 248 17.87 -8.25 -15.13
N SER A 249 16.94 -8.52 -14.22
CA SER A 249 16.69 -9.89 -13.74
C SER A 249 16.20 -10.84 -14.84
N TYR A 250 15.35 -10.36 -15.75
CA TYR A 250 14.88 -11.14 -16.91
C TYR A 250 16.03 -11.46 -17.90
N HIS A 251 16.88 -10.49 -18.22
CA HIS A 251 18.05 -10.71 -19.08
C HIS A 251 19.11 -11.59 -18.42
N GLN A 252 19.30 -11.49 -17.10
CA GLN A 252 20.22 -12.33 -16.35
C GLN A 252 19.74 -13.79 -16.25
N GLN A 253 18.43 -14.02 -16.17
CA GLN A 253 17.84 -15.37 -16.15
C GLN A 253 17.72 -16.02 -17.53
N ASN A 254 17.54 -15.22 -18.60
CA ASN A 254 17.29 -15.74 -19.96
C ASN A 254 18.45 -15.56 -20.96
N GLY A 255 19.63 -15.09 -20.53
CA GLY A 255 20.86 -15.19 -21.30
C GLY A 255 20.89 -14.50 -22.67
N MET A 256 20.12 -13.42 -22.86
CA MET A 256 20.18 -12.60 -24.08
C MET A 256 20.91 -11.30 -23.75
N SER A 257 22.20 -11.26 -24.11
CA SER A 257 23.02 -10.04 -24.19
C SER A 257 22.71 -9.24 -25.45
#